data_AF-A0A3S1HLJ0-F1
#
_entry.id   AF-A0A3S1HLJ0-F1
#
_cell.length_a   1.000
_cell.length_b   1.000
_cell.length_c   1.000
_cell.angle_alpha   90.00
_cell.angle_beta   90.00
_cell.angle_gamma   90.00
#
_symmetry.space_group_name_H-M   'P 1'
#
loop_
_entity.id
_entity.type
_entity.pdbx_description
1 polymer ?
#
loop_
_entity_poly.entity_id
_entity_poly.type
_entity_poly.pdbx_seq_one_letter_code
_entity_poly.pdbx_strand_id
1 'polypeptide(L)' 'MLEADFVIIGAGSAGSAMAYRLSEDGKYSVIVIEFGGSDIGPLIQMPSALSIPLNMSLYDWGFASEPEP' A
#
# COMPACT_ATOMS: atom_id res chain seq x y z
N MET A 1 12.07 -21.71 -2.68
CA MET A 1 10.77 -21.01 -2.78
C MET A 1 10.71 -20.00 -1.65
N LEU A 2 10.03 -18.86 -1.83
CA LEU A 2 9.76 -17.96 -0.70
C LEU A 2 8.60 -18.57 0.11
N GLU A 3 8.74 -18.61 1.43
CA GLU A 3 7.76 -19.19 2.35
C GLU A 3 7.64 -18.27 3.57
N ALA A 4 6.42 -18.13 4.10
CA ALA A 4 6.14 -17.32 5.28
C ALA A 4 4.90 -17.83 6.02
N ASP A 5 4.82 -17.54 7.32
CA ASP A 5 3.64 -17.84 8.15
C ASP A 5 2.42 -17.02 7.72
N PHE A 6 2.64 -15.78 7.26
CA PHE A 6 1.60 -14.90 6.75
C PHE A 6 2.00 -14.26 5.41
N VAL A 7 1.03 -14.17 4.50
CA VAL A 7 1.13 -13.40 3.26
C VAL A 7 0.06 -12.32 3.26
N ILE A 8 0.49 -11.06 3.18
CA ILE A 8 -0.39 -9.88 3.13
C ILE A 8 -0.38 -9.34 1.70
N ILE A 9 -1.58 -9.17 1.12
CA ILE A 9 -1.75 -8.58 -0.21
C ILE A 9 -2.21 -7.13 -0.03
N GLY A 10 -1.32 -6.20 -0.35
CA GLY A 10 -1.50 -4.76 -0.19
C GLY A 10 -0.81 -4.20 1.05
N ALA A 11 0.04 -3.19 0.86
CA ALA A 11 0.75 -2.39 1.87
C ALA A 11 0.01 -1.07 2.20
N GLY A 12 -1.31 -1.02 1.99
CA GLY A 12 -2.14 0.09 2.47
C GLY A 12 -2.17 0.18 4.01
N SER A 13 -2.96 1.11 4.56
CA SER A 13 -2.97 1.40 6.01
C SER A 13 -3.16 0.16 6.89
N ALA A 14 -4.09 -0.72 6.53
CA ALA A 14 -4.33 -1.97 7.27
C ALA A 14 -3.21 -2.99 7.07
N GLY A 15 -2.76 -3.19 5.82
CA GLY A 15 -1.71 -4.16 5.50
C GLY A 15 -0.38 -3.84 6.16
N SER A 16 0.03 -2.57 6.10
CA SER A 16 1.25 -2.09 6.77
C SER A 16 1.17 -2.23 8.29
N ALA A 17 0.03 -1.90 8.90
CA ALA A 17 -0.16 -2.07 10.35
C ALA A 17 -0.11 -3.55 10.78
N MET A 18 -0.75 -4.45 10.01
CA MET A 18 -0.71 -5.89 10.27
C MET A 18 0.69 -6.46 10.08
N ALA A 19 1.39 -6.09 9.01
CA ALA A 19 2.74 -6.56 8.73
C ALA A 19 3.69 -6.20 9.88
N TYR A 20 3.62 -4.96 10.36
CA TYR A 20 4.40 -4.52 11.52
C TYR A 20 4.09 -5.38 12.76
N ARG A 21 2.81 -5.52 13.12
CA ARG A 21 2.42 -6.24 14.35
C ARG A 21 2.72 -7.73 14.32
N LEU A 22 2.53 -8.39 13.19
CA LEU A 22 2.79 -9.82 13.05
C LEU A 22 4.28 -10.15 13.05
N SER A 23 5.13 -9.21 12.59
CA SER A 23 6.58 -9.40 12.54
C SER A 23 7.32 -8.83 13.76
N GLU A 24 6.66 -8.05 14.61
CA GLU A 24 7.26 -7.22 15.68
C GLU A 24 8.15 -8.00 16.67
N ASP A 25 7.77 -9.24 17.01
CA ASP A 25 8.50 -10.09 17.95
C ASP A 25 9.40 -11.15 17.27
N GLY A 26 9.43 -11.17 15.93
CA GLY A 26 10.17 -12.15 15.13
C GLY A 26 9.64 -13.58 15.21
N LYS A 27 8.48 -13.81 15.85
CA LYS A 27 7.85 -15.13 15.96
C LYS A 27 7.31 -15.63 14.63
N TYR A 28 6.80 -14.71 13.80
CA TYR A 28 6.22 -15.02 12.51
C TYR A 28 6.99 -14.35 11.38
N SER A 29 7.19 -15.11 10.31
CA SER A 29 7.66 -14.62 9.03
C SER A 29 6.48 -14.04 8.23
N VAL A 30 6.68 -12.89 7.61
CA VAL A 30 5.64 -12.16 6.87
C VAL A 30 6.15 -11.78 5.50
N ILE A 31 5.39 -12.11 4.46
CA ILE A 31 5.58 -11.60 3.09
C ILE A 31 4.48 -10.57 2.81
N VAL A 32 4.87 -9.41 2.28
CA VAL A 32 3.94 -8.40 1.77
C VAL A 32 4.08 -8.34 0.26
N ILE A 33 2.95 -8.38 -0.45
CA ILE A 33 2.88 -8.19 -1.90
C ILE A 33 2.12 -6.90 -2.14
N GLU A 34 2.78 -5.89 -2.68
CA GLU A 34 2.20 -4.59 -3.03
C GLU A 34 2.33 -4.38 -4.54
N PHE A 35 1.26 -3.88 -5.16
CA PHE A 35 1.26 -3.55 -6.59
C PHE A 35 2.07 -2.29 -6.88
N GLY A 36 1.94 -1.29 -6.00
CA GLY A 36 2.63 -0.03 -6.09
C GLY A 36 4.14 -0.14 -5.90
N GLY A 37 4.79 1.03 -5.95
CA GLY A 37 6.21 1.18 -5.68
C GLY A 37 6.47 1.77 -4.30
N SER A 38 7.65 2.36 -4.16
CA SER A 38 8.00 3.13 -2.99
C SER A 38 7.19 4.45 -2.92
N ASP A 39 6.85 4.85 -1.71
CA ASP A 39 6.28 6.16 -1.37
C ASP A 39 7.34 7.27 -1.24
N ILE A 40 8.62 6.97 -1.51
CA ILE A 40 9.72 7.95 -1.43
C ILE A 40 9.60 8.94 -2.58
N GLY A 41 9.24 10.19 -2.24
CA GLY A 41 9.26 11.30 -3.18
C GLY A 41 8.39 12.48 -2.76
N PRO A 42 8.64 13.67 -3.33
CA PRO A 42 7.93 14.88 -2.96
C PRO A 42 6.43 14.84 -3.30
N LEU A 43 6.01 14.03 -4.28
CA LEU A 43 4.59 13.89 -4.63
C LEU A 43 3.76 13.18 -3.57
N ILE A 44 4.38 12.34 -2.74
CA ILE A 44 3.70 11.57 -1.69
C ILE A 44 3.96 12.18 -0.30
N GLN A 45 5.19 12.62 -0.04
CA GLN A 45 5.60 13.12 1.27
C GLN A 45 5.24 14.60 1.53
N MET A 46 5.01 15.41 0.49
CA MET A 46 4.61 16.81 0.65
C MET A 46 3.07 16.92 0.69
N PRO A 47 2.46 17.36 1.81
CA PRO A 47 1.00 17.39 1.93
C PRO A 47 0.30 18.28 0.89
N SER A 48 0.94 19.37 0.46
CA SER A 48 0.39 20.27 -0.57
C SER A 48 0.39 19.66 -1.98
N ALA A 49 1.11 18.56 -2.22
CA ALA A 49 1.12 17.86 -3.50
C ALA A 49 -0.08 16.93 -3.70
N LEU A 50 -0.91 16.65 -2.68
CA LEU A 50 -1.89 15.57 -2.67
C LEU A 50 -2.78 15.46 -3.93
N SER A 51 -3.21 16.58 -4.51
CA SER A 51 -4.06 16.57 -5.71
C SER A 51 -3.38 16.04 -6.97
N ILE A 52 -2.05 16.05 -7.01
CA ILE A 52 -1.24 15.59 -8.15
C ILE A 52 -1.29 14.06 -8.28
N PRO A 53 -0.88 13.24 -7.28
CA PRO A 53 -0.91 11.78 -7.39
C PRO A 53 -2.32 11.21 -7.53
N LEU A 54 -3.36 11.88 -7.01
CA LEU A 54 -4.76 11.45 -7.17
C LEU A 54 -5.23 11.41 -8.64
N ASN A 55 -4.51 12.07 -9.56
CA ASN A 55 -4.80 12.05 -11.00
C ASN A 55 -3.74 11.27 -11.80
N MET A 56 -2.88 10.49 -11.14
CA MET A 56 -1.82 9.72 -11.79
C MET A 56 -2.11 8.23 -11.66
N SER A 57 -2.15 7.52 -12.78
CA SER A 57 -2.32 6.04 -12.81
C SER A 57 -1.22 5.26 -12.09
N LEU A 58 -0.13 5.94 -11.69
CA LEU A 58 0.94 5.36 -10.88
C LEU A 58 0.54 5.22 -9.40
N TYR A 59 -0.32 6.11 -8.90
CA TYR A 59 -0.67 6.22 -7.48
C TYR A 59 -2.15 5.99 -7.20
N ASP A 60 -3.00 6.23 -8.19
CA ASP A 60 -4.44 6.04 -8.10
C ASP A 60 -4.90 4.88 -8.99
N TRP A 61 -5.83 4.07 -8.47
CA TRP A 61 -6.37 2.90 -9.19
C TRP A 61 -7.29 3.28 -10.35
N GLY A 62 -7.79 4.52 -10.40
CA GLY A 62 -8.59 5.04 -11.49
C GLY A 62 -9.97 4.40 -11.60
N PHE A 63 -10.49 3.81 -10.52
CA PHE A 63 -11.83 3.23 -10.54
C PHE A 63 -12.89 4.33 -10.65
N ALA A 64 -13.84 4.11 -11.55
CA ALA A 64 -15.04 4.92 -11.68
C ALA A 64 -16.26 4.11 -11.24
N SER A 65 -17.22 4.77 -10.60
CA SER A 65 -18.53 4.18 -10.33
C SER A 65 -19.42 4.25 -11.58
N GLU A 66 -20.53 3.53 -11.52
CA GLU A 66 -21.66 3.80 -12.41
C GLU A 66 -22.23 5.22 -12.15
N PRO A 67 -22.98 5.80 -13.11
CA PRO A 67 -23.61 7.10 -12.94
C PRO A 67 -24.57 7.15 -11.73
N GLU A 68 -24.51 8.25 -10.96
CA GLU A 68 -25.47 8.53 -9.89
C GLU A 68 -26.73 9.24 -10.47
N PRO A 69 -27.94 8.98 -9.93
CA PRO A 69 -29.19 9.63 -10.36
C PRO A 69 -29.25 11.16 -10.14
#